data_AF-A0A7T5UH39-F1
#
_entry.id   AF-A0A7T5UH39-F1
#
_cell.length_a   1.000
_cell.length_b   1.000
_cell.length_c   1.000
_cell.angle_alpha   90.00
_cell.angle_beta   90.00
_cell.angle_gamma   90.00
#
_symmetry.space_group_name_H-M   'P 1'
#
loop_
_entity.id
_entity.type
_entity.pdbx_description
1 polymer ?
#
loop_
_entity_poly.entity_id
_entity_poly.type
_entity_poly.pdbx_seq_one_letter_code
_entity_poly.pdbx_strand_id
1 'polypeptide(L)'
;MRKIFLAGILIAAYLTAPAFADDDAIKKYRDYTPQQLADLPEKVRSSDVPMMYLFAMQNGLGEGSELLFAMYLNLLMYPGVNDYDAAVKAFQKDLGDEPTGVLTVWQIYNMEQRAEMQKLGTVLFPQNFSSYITKDTAQVEGTTTILEDRIAYPINHVKVTCYKADNYCEYSMIVLMTPEQDSWSQTYQIMDMGTDLYKITRWESDEVDAVPMNEGTCRVNSLNFNFKTKEFFEIARNTEGDCEFLGATLEKLPKPRISQIVDGEKIILKEFSDLRKKAFEVTASDFQKKANKYIEAAEAQAEKAKVEAAKKDKKSQ
;
A
#
# COMPACT_ATOMS: atom_id res chain seq x y z
N MET A 1 14.99 -18.99 28.81
CA MET A 1 15.76 -18.30 27.74
C MET A 1 14.88 -18.16 26.52
N ARG A 2 14.11 -17.06 26.44
CA ARG A 2 13.29 -16.69 25.29
C ARG A 2 14.11 -15.71 24.43
N LYS A 3 14.35 -16.04 23.17
CA LYS A 3 14.97 -15.15 22.19
C LYS A 3 13.94 -14.06 21.84
N ILE A 4 14.26 -12.81 22.16
CA ILE A 4 13.46 -11.63 21.82
C ILE A 4 13.89 -11.19 20.42
N PHE A 5 12.91 -11.07 19.52
CA PHE A 5 13.11 -10.59 18.15
C PHE A 5 13.43 -9.09 18.19
N LEU A 6 14.52 -8.70 17.50
CA LEU A 6 14.88 -7.31 17.23
C LEU A 6 13.94 -6.75 16.16
N ALA A 7 13.11 -5.77 16.50
CA ALA A 7 12.43 -4.94 15.50
C ALA A 7 13.33 -3.75 15.13
N GLY A 8 14.39 -4.06 14.38
CA GLY A 8 15.00 -3.06 13.52
C GLY A 8 14.06 -2.81 12.36
N ILE A 9 13.80 -1.54 12.04
CA ILE A 9 13.04 -1.09 10.85
C ILE A 9 13.37 -2.00 9.66
N LEU A 10 12.43 -2.89 9.34
CA LEU A 10 12.47 -3.77 8.17
C LEU A 10 12.39 -2.87 6.93
N ILE A 11 13.54 -2.53 6.38
CA ILE A 11 13.64 -2.45 4.92
C ILE A 11 13.90 -3.89 4.52
N ALA A 12 12.84 -4.61 4.18
CA ALA A 12 12.95 -5.92 3.58
C ALA A 12 13.64 -5.73 2.23
N ALA A 13 14.97 -5.83 2.21
CA ALA A 13 15.72 -6.12 1.00
C ALA A 13 15.40 -7.58 0.66
N TYR A 14 14.21 -7.81 0.10
CA TYR A 14 13.94 -9.01 -0.67
C TYR A 14 14.90 -8.97 -1.87
N LEU A 15 16.08 -9.55 -1.68
CA LEU A 15 16.83 -10.18 -2.76
C LEU A 15 16.10 -11.47 -3.17
N THR A 16 14.80 -11.39 -3.45
CA THR A 16 14.35 -12.05 -4.65
C THR A 16 15.04 -11.25 -5.73
N ALA A 17 16.02 -11.81 -6.45
CA ALA A 17 16.20 -11.33 -7.81
C ALA A 17 14.78 -11.34 -8.37
N PRO A 18 14.15 -10.19 -8.66
CA PRO A 18 12.91 -10.23 -9.40
C PRO A 18 13.25 -11.13 -10.57
N ALA A 19 12.53 -12.25 -10.69
CA ALA A 19 12.44 -12.94 -11.94
C ALA A 19 11.68 -11.97 -12.84
N PHE A 20 12.32 -10.84 -13.18
CA PHE A 20 11.97 -10.02 -14.30
C PHE A 20 12.04 -11.01 -15.43
N ALA A 21 10.86 -11.48 -15.83
CA ALA A 21 10.73 -12.19 -17.06
C ALA A 21 11.45 -11.34 -18.10
N ASP A 22 12.38 -11.95 -18.81
CA ASP A 22 13.11 -11.33 -19.90
C ASP A 22 12.10 -10.53 -20.74
N ASP A 23 12.26 -9.20 -20.83
CA ASP A 23 11.32 -8.32 -21.54
C ASP A 23 11.08 -8.82 -22.97
N ASP A 24 12.07 -9.52 -23.55
CA ASP A 24 11.96 -10.16 -24.85
C ASP A 24 11.02 -11.37 -24.84
N ALA A 25 11.01 -12.17 -23.78
CA ALA A 25 10.05 -13.25 -23.58
C ALA A 25 8.62 -12.71 -23.40
N ILE A 26 8.44 -11.63 -22.62
CA ILE A 26 7.13 -10.98 -22.44
C ILE A 26 6.56 -10.53 -23.79
N LYS A 27 7.38 -9.89 -24.63
CA LYS A 27 7.00 -9.45 -25.98
C LYS A 27 6.71 -10.63 -26.90
N LYS A 28 7.57 -11.65 -26.90
CA LYS A 28 7.46 -12.82 -27.77
C LYS A 28 6.14 -13.57 -27.61
N TYR A 29 5.67 -13.73 -26.37
CA TYR A 29 4.48 -14.55 -26.07
C TYR A 29 3.21 -13.72 -25.82
N ARG A 30 3.30 -12.38 -25.86
CA ARG A 30 2.19 -11.45 -25.54
C ARG A 30 0.88 -11.81 -26.25
N ASP A 31 0.97 -12.07 -27.55
CA ASP A 31 -0.20 -12.21 -28.42
C ASP A 31 -0.66 -13.67 -28.59
N TYR A 32 -0.06 -14.60 -27.84
CA TYR A 32 -0.46 -16.02 -27.88
C TYR A 32 -1.81 -16.20 -27.16
N THR A 33 -2.69 -17.02 -27.73
CA THR A 33 -3.87 -17.51 -27.02
C THR A 33 -3.46 -18.57 -25.99
N PRO A 34 -4.31 -18.86 -24.97
CA PRO A 34 -4.08 -19.97 -24.07
C PRO A 34 -3.78 -21.30 -24.80
N GLN A 35 -4.51 -21.61 -25.86
CA GLN A 35 -4.27 -22.84 -26.63
C GLN A 35 -2.91 -22.83 -27.34
N GLN A 36 -2.56 -21.72 -28.01
CA GLN A 36 -1.26 -21.61 -28.69
C GLN A 36 -0.08 -21.77 -27.74
N LEU A 37 -0.21 -21.25 -26.51
CA LEU A 37 0.81 -21.41 -25.49
C LEU A 37 0.84 -22.85 -24.96
N ALA A 38 -0.31 -23.50 -24.84
CA ALA A 38 -0.41 -24.89 -24.41
C ALA A 38 0.15 -25.90 -25.42
N ASP A 39 0.11 -25.55 -26.71
CA ASP A 39 0.63 -26.36 -27.82
C ASP A 39 2.16 -26.26 -27.94
N LEU A 40 2.82 -25.35 -27.20
CA LEU A 40 4.28 -25.28 -27.15
C LEU A 40 4.89 -26.55 -26.54
N PRO A 41 6.11 -26.94 -26.98
CA PRO A 41 6.82 -28.03 -26.33
C PRO A 41 7.03 -27.77 -24.84
N GLU A 42 6.83 -28.78 -24.01
CA GLU A 42 6.90 -28.65 -22.53
C GLU A 42 8.19 -27.98 -22.06
N LYS A 43 9.32 -28.33 -22.69
CA LYS A 43 10.61 -27.72 -22.38
C LYS A 43 10.57 -26.20 -22.55
N VAL A 44 10.07 -25.71 -23.70
CA VAL A 44 9.95 -24.27 -24.00
C VAL A 44 9.00 -23.60 -23.02
N ARG A 45 7.86 -24.25 -22.73
CA ARG A 45 6.87 -23.73 -21.80
C ARG A 45 7.44 -23.56 -20.38
N SER A 46 8.24 -24.52 -19.92
CA SER A 46 8.82 -24.49 -18.57
C SER A 46 10.04 -23.56 -18.41
N SER A 47 10.77 -23.26 -19.50
CA SER A 47 12.02 -22.50 -19.44
C SER A 47 11.92 -21.07 -19.96
N ASP A 48 11.13 -20.84 -21.02
CA ASP A 48 11.16 -19.58 -21.78
C ASP A 48 9.91 -18.73 -21.56
N VAL A 49 8.79 -19.35 -21.20
CA VAL A 49 7.52 -18.63 -21.05
C VAL A 49 7.47 -17.96 -19.66
N PRO A 50 7.16 -16.65 -19.60
CA PRO A 50 6.93 -15.97 -18.34
C PRO A 50 5.86 -16.66 -17.50
N MET A 51 6.12 -16.83 -16.20
CA MET A 51 5.21 -17.52 -15.28
C MET A 51 3.78 -16.92 -15.30
N MET A 52 3.65 -15.59 -15.44
CA MET A 52 2.36 -14.92 -15.56
C MET A 52 1.52 -15.41 -16.75
N TYR A 53 2.15 -15.74 -17.88
CA TYR A 53 1.46 -16.26 -19.06
C TYR A 53 1.12 -17.75 -18.92
N LEU A 54 1.88 -18.50 -18.13
CA LEU A 54 1.51 -19.88 -17.77
C LEU A 54 0.24 -19.91 -16.92
N PHE A 55 0.11 -19.00 -15.95
CA PHE A 55 -1.13 -18.87 -15.16
C PHE A 55 -2.31 -18.42 -16.02
N ALA A 56 -2.12 -17.40 -16.86
CA ALA A 56 -3.16 -16.95 -17.78
C ALA A 56 -3.60 -18.07 -18.75
N MET A 57 -2.65 -18.87 -19.24
CA MET A 57 -2.94 -20.07 -20.04
C MET A 57 -3.78 -21.08 -19.26
N GLN A 58 -3.38 -21.43 -18.03
CA GLN A 58 -4.11 -22.38 -17.19
C GLN A 58 -5.53 -21.89 -16.89
N ASN A 59 -5.68 -20.61 -16.54
CA ASN A 59 -6.99 -19.99 -16.30
C ASN A 59 -7.83 -19.98 -17.57
N GLY A 60 -7.25 -19.68 -18.73
CA GLY A 60 -7.97 -19.64 -20.01
C GLY A 60 -8.46 -21.01 -20.49
N LEU A 61 -7.73 -22.08 -20.17
CA LEU A 61 -8.10 -23.46 -20.52
C LEU A 61 -8.93 -24.18 -19.45
N GLY A 62 -9.07 -23.57 -18.26
CA GLY A 62 -9.85 -24.14 -17.16
C GLY A 62 -11.34 -24.24 -17.48
N GLU A 63 -12.01 -25.24 -16.91
CA GLU A 63 -13.47 -25.33 -16.97
C GLU A 63 -14.08 -24.12 -16.23
N GLY A 64 -14.99 -23.40 -16.90
CA GLY A 64 -15.60 -22.18 -16.36
C GLY A 64 -14.77 -20.90 -16.53
N SER A 65 -13.69 -20.94 -17.32
CA SER A 65 -12.86 -19.76 -17.63
C SER A 65 -13.66 -18.57 -18.15
N GLU A 66 -14.63 -18.81 -19.04
CA GLU A 66 -15.50 -17.78 -19.59
C GLU A 66 -16.32 -17.07 -18.49
N LEU A 67 -16.90 -17.83 -17.55
CA LEU A 67 -17.63 -17.24 -16.42
C LEU A 67 -16.70 -16.42 -15.52
N LEU A 68 -15.51 -16.94 -15.23
CA LEU A 68 -14.50 -16.23 -14.44
C LEU A 68 -14.11 -14.90 -15.11
N PHE A 69 -13.83 -14.93 -16.41
CA PHE A 69 -13.48 -13.74 -17.19
C PHE A 69 -14.64 -12.76 -17.30
N ALA A 70 -15.87 -13.25 -17.48
CA ALA A 70 -17.08 -12.42 -17.43
C ALA A 70 -17.23 -11.69 -16.09
N MET A 71 -16.89 -12.35 -14.96
CA MET A 71 -16.90 -11.73 -13.64
C MET A 71 -15.81 -10.65 -13.49
N TYR A 72 -14.59 -10.90 -13.99
CA TYR A 72 -13.53 -9.88 -13.99
C TYR A 72 -13.89 -8.67 -14.85
N LEU A 73 -14.43 -8.89 -16.04
CA LEU A 73 -14.93 -7.82 -16.91
C LEU A 73 -16.03 -7.00 -16.22
N ASN A 74 -16.94 -7.65 -15.51
CA ASN A 74 -17.95 -6.96 -14.70
C ASN A 74 -17.35 -6.11 -13.56
N LEU A 75 -16.34 -6.60 -12.85
CA LEU A 75 -15.63 -5.80 -11.83
C LEU A 75 -15.00 -4.56 -12.44
N LEU A 76 -14.56 -4.66 -13.70
CA LEU A 76 -14.04 -3.57 -14.50
C LEU A 76 -15.13 -2.74 -15.20
N MET A 77 -16.40 -2.93 -14.87
CA MET A 77 -17.55 -2.18 -15.41
C MET A 77 -17.81 -2.39 -16.92
N TYR A 78 -17.28 -3.48 -17.50
CA TYR A 78 -17.75 -4.01 -18.79
C TYR A 78 -18.96 -4.91 -18.55
N PRO A 79 -19.86 -5.11 -19.54
CA PRO A 79 -21.05 -5.95 -19.37
C PRO A 79 -20.75 -7.46 -19.48
N GLY A 80 -19.67 -7.95 -18.86
CA GLY A 80 -19.12 -9.30 -19.05
C GLY A 80 -20.11 -10.45 -18.86
N VAL A 81 -20.93 -10.43 -17.80
CA VAL A 81 -21.91 -11.52 -17.53
C VAL A 81 -23.12 -11.46 -18.47
N ASN A 82 -23.46 -10.26 -18.97
CA ASN A 82 -24.63 -10.08 -19.82
C ASN A 82 -24.30 -10.28 -21.32
N ASP A 83 -23.12 -9.83 -21.73
CA ASP A 83 -22.65 -9.84 -23.12
C ASP A 83 -21.12 -9.97 -23.13
N TYR A 84 -20.66 -11.22 -22.99
CA TYR A 84 -19.24 -11.54 -22.85
C TYR A 84 -18.42 -11.15 -24.10
N ASP A 85 -18.93 -11.46 -25.31
CA ASP A 85 -18.24 -11.14 -26.57
C ASP A 85 -18.06 -9.63 -26.75
N ALA A 86 -19.11 -8.83 -26.51
CA ALA A 86 -18.99 -7.38 -26.58
C ALA A 86 -18.06 -6.82 -25.50
N ALA A 87 -18.10 -7.37 -24.28
CA ALA A 87 -17.24 -6.97 -23.19
C ALA A 87 -15.76 -7.23 -23.48
N VAL A 88 -15.41 -8.40 -24.04
CA VAL A 88 -14.04 -8.74 -24.46
C VAL A 88 -13.56 -7.77 -25.53
N LYS A 89 -14.37 -7.52 -26.57
CA LYS A 89 -14.00 -6.59 -27.65
C LYS A 89 -13.80 -5.15 -27.16
N ALA A 90 -14.65 -4.70 -26.25
CA ALA A 90 -14.50 -3.38 -25.62
C ALA A 90 -13.23 -3.31 -24.78
N PHE A 91 -12.93 -4.35 -23.99
CA PHE A 91 -11.70 -4.44 -23.20
C PHE A 91 -10.43 -4.43 -24.08
N GLN A 92 -10.40 -5.22 -25.15
CA GLN A 92 -9.30 -5.24 -26.12
C GLN A 92 -9.06 -3.85 -26.74
N LYS A 93 -10.15 -3.17 -27.12
CA LYS A 93 -10.07 -1.80 -27.63
C LYS A 93 -9.51 -0.82 -26.60
N ASP A 94 -9.92 -0.94 -25.34
CA ASP A 94 -9.40 -0.10 -24.24
C ASP A 94 -7.92 -0.42 -23.90
N LEU A 95 -7.42 -1.60 -24.28
CA LEU A 95 -6.00 -1.95 -24.27
C LEU A 95 -5.23 -1.42 -25.50
N GLY A 96 -5.92 -0.92 -26.52
CA GLY A 96 -5.34 -0.49 -27.79
C GLY A 96 -5.09 -1.62 -28.79
N ASP A 97 -5.65 -2.81 -28.55
CA ASP A 97 -5.55 -3.97 -29.43
C ASP A 97 -6.76 -4.06 -30.39
N GLU A 98 -6.64 -4.90 -31.41
CA GLU A 98 -7.75 -5.25 -32.30
C GLU A 98 -8.84 -6.04 -31.52
N PRO A 99 -10.13 -5.69 -31.69
CA PRO A 99 -11.23 -6.30 -30.96
C PRO A 99 -11.64 -7.66 -31.58
N THR A 100 -10.77 -8.66 -31.47
CA THR A 100 -10.96 -10.00 -32.04
C THR A 100 -12.05 -10.82 -31.33
N GLY A 101 -12.36 -10.52 -30.07
CA GLY A 101 -13.22 -11.34 -29.22
C GLY A 101 -12.52 -12.57 -28.62
N VAL A 102 -11.24 -12.80 -28.95
CA VAL A 102 -10.44 -13.91 -28.41
C VAL A 102 -9.31 -13.35 -27.55
N LEU A 103 -9.33 -13.66 -26.26
CA LEU A 103 -8.34 -13.18 -25.31
C LEU A 103 -6.98 -13.86 -25.50
N THR A 104 -5.90 -13.07 -25.56
CA THR A 104 -4.52 -13.55 -25.45
C THR A 104 -4.12 -13.73 -23.98
N VAL A 105 -3.01 -14.42 -23.72
CA VAL A 105 -2.48 -14.59 -22.35
C VAL A 105 -2.10 -13.26 -21.69
N TRP A 106 -1.63 -12.28 -22.48
CA TRP A 106 -1.38 -10.92 -21.97
C TRP A 106 -2.67 -10.18 -21.62
N GLN A 107 -3.72 -10.33 -22.43
CA GLN A 107 -5.02 -9.71 -22.17
C GLN A 107 -5.68 -10.32 -20.92
N ILE A 108 -5.60 -11.64 -20.75
CA ILE A 108 -6.08 -12.33 -19.53
C ILE A 108 -5.32 -11.81 -18.30
N TYR A 109 -3.99 -11.78 -18.36
CA TYR A 109 -3.17 -11.25 -17.27
C TYR A 109 -3.54 -9.80 -16.92
N ASN A 110 -3.69 -8.93 -17.93
CA ASN A 110 -4.08 -7.53 -17.69
C ASN A 110 -5.47 -7.41 -17.08
N MET A 111 -6.42 -8.22 -17.54
CA MET A 111 -7.78 -8.24 -17.02
C MET A 111 -7.79 -8.64 -15.55
N GLU A 112 -7.08 -9.72 -15.20
CA GLU A 112 -6.94 -10.19 -13.82
C GLU A 112 -6.29 -9.12 -12.94
N GLN A 113 -5.14 -8.56 -13.34
CA GLN A 113 -4.46 -7.51 -12.58
C GLN A 113 -5.34 -6.29 -12.34
N ARG A 114 -6.02 -5.79 -13.39
CA ARG A 114 -6.92 -4.64 -13.27
C ARG A 114 -8.13 -4.95 -12.38
N ALA A 115 -8.67 -6.16 -12.46
CA ALA A 115 -9.79 -6.59 -11.62
C ALA A 115 -9.36 -6.69 -10.15
N GLU A 116 -8.16 -7.20 -9.87
CA GLU A 116 -7.61 -7.25 -8.52
C GLU A 116 -7.35 -5.82 -7.97
N MET A 117 -6.95 -4.85 -8.80
CA MET A 117 -6.84 -3.44 -8.37
C MET A 117 -8.16 -2.88 -7.84
N GLN A 118 -9.33 -3.41 -8.25
CA GLN A 118 -10.62 -2.97 -7.70
C GLN A 118 -10.77 -3.36 -6.22
N LYS A 119 -10.04 -4.38 -5.75
CA LYS A 119 -10.02 -4.78 -4.33
C LYS A 119 -9.18 -3.82 -3.48
N LEU A 120 -8.39 -2.94 -4.10
CA LEU A 120 -7.58 -1.92 -3.43
C LEU A 120 -8.37 -0.65 -3.06
N GLY A 121 -9.71 -0.71 -3.09
CA GLY A 121 -10.55 0.46 -2.87
C GLY A 121 -10.56 0.98 -1.43
N THR A 122 -10.54 0.09 -0.42
CA THR A 122 -10.52 0.47 1.00
C THR A 122 -10.12 -0.73 1.88
N VAL A 123 -9.19 -0.53 2.81
CA VAL A 123 -8.92 -1.48 3.91
C VAL A 123 -9.29 -0.80 5.21
N LEU A 124 -9.94 -1.55 6.10
CA LEU A 124 -10.11 -1.13 7.49
C LEU A 124 -8.72 -1.14 8.16
N PHE A 125 -8.15 0.04 8.33
CA PHE A 125 -6.85 0.24 8.98
C PHE A 125 -7.05 1.23 10.15
N PRO A 126 -6.37 1.07 11.30
CA PRO A 126 -6.49 2.01 12.40
C PRO A 126 -6.06 3.43 12.00
N GLN A 127 -6.91 4.41 12.28
CA GLN A 127 -6.68 5.83 11.97
C GLN A 127 -6.75 6.72 13.22
N ASN A 128 -6.95 6.12 14.39
CA ASN A 128 -7.15 6.87 15.62
C ASN A 128 -5.86 7.60 16.01
N PHE A 129 -6.03 8.83 16.49
CA PHE A 129 -4.99 9.58 17.16
C PHE A 129 -5.43 9.88 18.58
N SER A 130 -4.65 9.42 19.55
CA SER A 130 -4.89 9.72 20.96
C SER A 130 -3.58 9.82 21.71
N SER A 131 -3.57 10.69 22.72
CA SER A 131 -2.44 10.81 23.62
C SER A 131 -2.91 11.21 25.01
N TYR A 132 -2.28 10.64 26.02
CA TYR A 132 -2.51 11.02 27.41
C TYR A 132 -1.29 10.69 28.26
N ILE A 133 -1.14 11.43 29.35
CA ILE A 133 -0.16 11.16 30.40
C ILE A 133 -0.86 11.23 31.76
N THR A 134 -0.48 10.32 32.64
CA THR A 134 -0.89 10.25 34.03
C THR A 134 0.36 10.19 34.91
N LYS A 135 0.17 10.06 36.22
CA LYS A 135 1.29 9.90 37.15
C LYS A 135 2.17 8.69 36.85
N ASP A 136 1.57 7.59 36.38
CA ASP A 136 2.21 6.27 36.30
C ASP A 136 2.24 5.68 34.87
N THR A 137 1.46 6.23 33.96
CA THR A 137 1.33 5.73 32.57
C THR A 137 1.22 6.87 31.57
N ALA A 138 1.82 6.70 30.40
CA ALA A 138 1.66 7.59 29.27
C ALA A 138 1.39 6.76 28.01
N GLN A 139 0.54 7.26 27.11
CA GLN A 139 0.26 6.59 25.84
C GLN A 139 0.19 7.62 24.72
N VAL A 140 0.76 7.28 23.56
CA VAL A 140 0.53 7.98 22.30
C VAL A 140 0.21 6.94 21.22
N GLU A 141 -0.81 7.19 20.41
CA GLU A 141 -1.09 6.41 19.20
C GLU A 141 -1.39 7.36 18.04
N GLY A 142 -1.03 6.94 16.83
CA GLY A 142 -1.22 7.75 15.63
C GLY A 142 -0.47 7.19 14.42
N THR A 143 -0.20 8.06 13.45
CA THR A 143 0.59 7.71 12.27
C THR A 143 1.95 8.38 12.33
N THR A 144 3.00 7.62 12.04
CA THR A 144 4.36 8.13 11.96
C THR A 144 4.63 8.74 10.59
N THR A 145 5.15 9.95 10.60
CA THR A 145 5.66 10.68 9.43
C THR A 145 7.12 11.01 9.63
N ILE A 146 7.91 11.16 8.56
CA ILE A 146 9.29 11.64 8.67
C ILE A 146 9.31 13.11 8.30
N LEU A 147 9.90 13.94 9.15
CA LEU A 147 10.08 15.35 8.83
C LEU A 147 11.11 15.48 7.69
N GLU A 148 10.75 16.25 6.66
CA GLU A 148 11.58 16.51 5.47
C GLU A 148 11.85 15.29 4.57
N ASP A 149 11.20 14.15 4.78
CA ASP A 149 11.40 12.93 3.99
C ASP A 149 10.10 12.13 3.82
N ARG A 150 10.07 11.18 2.88
CA ARG A 150 8.94 10.27 2.69
C ARG A 150 9.19 8.97 3.42
N ILE A 151 8.23 8.55 4.25
CA ILE A 151 8.24 7.20 4.82
C ILE A 151 7.91 6.16 3.75
N ALA A 152 8.63 5.03 3.75
CA ALA A 152 8.42 3.96 2.78
C ALA A 152 6.99 3.40 2.82
N TYR A 153 6.39 3.35 4.01
CA TYR A 153 5.03 2.86 4.25
C TYR A 153 4.15 4.00 4.81
N PRO A 154 3.53 4.82 3.94
CA PRO A 154 2.77 6.01 4.37
C PRO A 154 1.50 5.65 5.15
N ILE A 155 0.96 4.45 4.95
CA ILE A 155 -0.14 3.91 5.76
C ILE A 155 0.47 3.08 6.88
N ASN A 156 0.61 3.70 8.05
CA ASN A 156 1.12 3.05 9.25
C ASN A 156 0.37 3.54 10.49
N HIS A 157 0.40 2.72 11.53
CA HIS A 157 -0.15 3.06 12.82
C HIS A 157 0.81 2.60 13.91
N VAL A 158 1.13 3.51 14.82
CA VAL A 158 2.00 3.27 15.95
C VAL A 158 1.22 3.45 17.23
N LYS A 159 1.56 2.64 18.23
CA LYS A 159 1.09 2.78 19.59
C LYS A 159 2.28 2.63 20.52
N VAL A 160 2.49 3.64 21.34
CA VAL A 160 3.54 3.66 22.36
C VAL A 160 2.88 3.78 23.72
N THR A 161 3.18 2.84 24.62
CA THR A 161 2.70 2.85 26.01
C THR A 161 3.88 2.81 26.95
N CYS A 162 4.00 3.80 27.83
CA CYS A 162 5.08 3.94 28.79
C CYS A 162 4.59 3.70 30.20
N TYR A 163 5.34 2.91 30.97
CA TYR A 163 5.04 2.53 32.35
C TYR A 163 6.15 3.06 33.26
N LYS A 164 5.80 4.05 34.10
CA LYS A 164 6.78 4.72 34.96
C LYS A 164 7.35 3.79 36.03
N ALA A 165 6.50 2.99 36.66
CA ALA A 165 6.89 2.09 37.76
C ALA A 165 7.93 1.05 37.31
N ASP A 166 7.77 0.55 36.08
CA ASP A 166 8.65 -0.47 35.50
C ASP A 166 9.80 0.13 34.66
N ASN A 167 9.81 1.45 34.49
CA ASN A 167 10.84 2.22 33.80
C ASN A 167 11.06 1.84 32.32
N TYR A 168 9.98 1.51 31.60
CA TYR A 168 10.05 1.22 30.16
C TYR A 168 8.85 1.74 29.34
N CYS A 169 9.02 1.80 28.02
CA CYS A 169 7.95 1.96 27.04
C CYS A 169 7.91 0.77 26.08
N GLU A 170 6.71 0.39 25.68
CA GLU A 170 6.41 -0.55 24.60
C GLU A 170 6.06 0.25 23.36
N TYR A 171 6.79 0.04 22.27
CA TYR A 171 6.53 0.64 20.98
C TYR A 171 6.06 -0.45 20.03
N SER A 172 4.83 -0.36 19.53
CA SER A 172 4.29 -1.29 18.55
C SER A 172 3.89 -0.55 17.28
N MET A 173 4.19 -1.15 16.13
CA MET A 173 3.91 -0.56 14.82
C MET A 173 3.30 -1.59 13.90
N ILE A 174 2.22 -1.20 13.24
CA ILE A 174 1.68 -1.93 12.10
C ILE A 174 1.81 -1.06 10.85
N VAL A 175 2.12 -1.69 9.72
CA VAL A 175 2.19 -1.02 8.43
C VAL A 175 1.28 -1.72 7.43
N LEU A 176 0.66 -0.95 6.55
CA LEU A 176 -0.04 -1.47 5.39
C LEU A 176 0.87 -1.29 4.17
N MET A 177 1.34 -2.41 3.65
CA MET A 177 2.06 -2.45 2.38
C MET A 177 1.03 -2.49 1.26
N THR A 178 1.09 -1.47 0.40
CA THR A 178 0.36 -1.47 -0.86
C THR A 178 1.14 -2.30 -1.87
N PRO A 179 0.47 -3.12 -2.71
CA PRO A 179 1.15 -3.81 -3.79
C PRO A 179 1.79 -2.80 -4.75
N GLU A 180 2.94 -3.17 -5.31
CA GLU A 180 3.51 -2.43 -6.42
C GLU A 180 2.60 -2.54 -7.65
N GLN A 181 2.63 -1.53 -8.52
CA GLN A 181 1.72 -1.47 -9.67
C GLN A 181 1.94 -2.63 -10.66
N ASP A 182 3.15 -3.16 -10.69
CA ASP A 182 3.62 -4.30 -11.47
C ASP A 182 3.74 -5.58 -10.64
N SER A 183 3.34 -5.56 -9.36
CA SER A 183 3.29 -6.76 -8.53
C SER A 183 2.32 -7.78 -9.12
N TRP A 184 2.78 -9.02 -9.22
CA TRP A 184 2.00 -10.19 -9.58
C TRP A 184 0.74 -10.40 -8.72
N SER A 185 0.71 -9.88 -7.49
CA SER A 185 -0.49 -9.88 -6.65
C SER A 185 -0.85 -8.45 -6.23
N GLN A 186 -2.12 -8.09 -6.40
CA GLN A 186 -2.66 -6.81 -5.94
C GLN A 186 -3.39 -7.02 -4.60
N THR A 187 -2.65 -7.49 -3.60
CA THR A 187 -3.18 -7.68 -2.24
C THR A 187 -2.46 -6.76 -1.27
N TYR A 188 -3.19 -6.24 -0.29
CA TYR A 188 -2.55 -5.57 0.82
C TYR A 188 -1.88 -6.58 1.74
N GLN A 189 -0.74 -6.19 2.28
CA GLN A 189 -0.11 -6.92 3.37
C GLN A 189 -0.08 -6.03 4.60
N ILE A 190 -0.73 -6.48 5.67
CA ILE A 190 -0.58 -5.87 6.98
C ILE A 190 0.61 -6.57 7.63
N MET A 191 1.65 -5.80 7.94
CA MET A 191 2.81 -6.29 8.64
C MET A 191 2.81 -5.71 10.05
N ASP A 192 2.80 -6.60 11.05
CA ASP A 192 3.10 -6.25 12.42
C ASP A 192 4.63 -6.28 12.59
N MET A 193 5.20 -5.13 12.93
CA MET A 193 6.64 -4.95 13.10
C MET A 193 7.12 -5.47 14.46
N GLY A 194 6.21 -5.94 15.32
CA GLY A 194 6.50 -6.37 16.68
C GLY A 194 6.50 -5.23 17.69
N THR A 195 6.87 -5.57 18.92
CA THR A 195 6.96 -4.63 20.04
C THR A 195 8.41 -4.43 20.45
N ASP A 196 8.89 -3.20 20.34
CA ASP A 196 10.19 -2.77 20.84
C ASP A 196 10.09 -2.22 22.26
N LEU A 197 11.14 -2.45 23.04
CA LEU A 197 11.25 -1.96 24.41
C LEU A 197 12.25 -0.81 24.51
N TYR A 198 11.80 0.27 25.14
CA TYR A 198 12.60 1.47 25.39
C TYR A 198 12.71 1.69 26.90
N LYS A 199 13.90 2.01 27.39
CA LYS A 199 14.14 2.41 28.77
C LYS A 199 13.82 3.89 28.93
N ILE A 200 13.00 4.23 29.92
CA ILE A 200 12.73 5.63 30.27
C ILE A 200 13.99 6.24 30.88
N THR A 201 14.39 7.41 30.36
CA THR A 201 15.52 8.21 30.87
C THR A 201 15.05 9.46 31.59
N ARG A 202 13.87 9.98 31.24
CA ARG A 202 13.24 11.13 31.91
C ARG A 202 11.73 10.99 31.90
N TRP A 203 11.09 11.34 33.02
CA TRP A 203 9.64 11.38 33.16
C TRP A 203 9.24 12.60 34.00
N GLU A 204 8.63 13.58 33.36
CA GLU A 204 8.06 14.77 33.99
C GLU A 204 6.52 14.74 33.94
N SER A 205 5.88 15.82 34.38
CA SER A 205 4.41 15.93 34.36
C SER A 205 3.81 15.82 32.95
N ASP A 206 4.46 16.40 31.95
CA ASP A 206 3.99 16.45 30.56
C ASP A 206 5.02 15.90 29.56
N GLU A 207 6.14 15.32 30.03
CA GLU A 207 7.25 14.88 29.17
C GLU A 207 7.72 13.47 29.49
N VAL A 208 8.02 12.69 28.45
CA VAL A 208 8.67 11.37 28.57
C VAL A 208 9.79 11.28 27.53
N ASP A 209 10.99 10.96 27.99
CA ASP A 209 12.13 10.62 27.14
C ASP A 209 12.51 9.16 27.36
N ALA A 210 12.78 8.44 26.28
CA ALA A 210 13.20 7.05 26.35
C ALA A 210 14.22 6.69 25.25
N VAL A 211 15.07 5.71 25.55
CA VAL A 211 16.12 5.19 24.65
C VAL A 211 15.94 3.69 24.48
N PRO A 212 16.38 3.07 23.38
CA PRO A 212 16.12 1.66 23.14
C PRO A 212 16.87 0.81 24.16
N MET A 213 16.25 -0.28 24.65
CA MET A 213 16.89 -1.18 25.62
C MET A 213 17.98 -2.05 25.00
N ASN A 214 17.90 -2.30 23.69
CA ASN A 214 18.89 -3.08 22.96
C ASN A 214 19.92 -2.14 22.33
N GLU A 215 21.12 -2.12 22.91
CA GLU A 215 22.29 -1.41 22.38
C GLU A 215 23.08 -2.40 21.49
N GLY A 216 23.45 -1.99 20.27
CA GLY A 216 24.25 -2.84 19.36
C GLY A 216 23.86 -2.77 17.88
N THR A 217 22.82 -2.03 17.53
CA THR A 217 22.43 -1.78 16.13
C THR A 217 23.17 -0.56 15.58
N CYS A 218 23.41 -0.51 14.27
CA CYS A 218 24.02 0.62 13.57
C CYS A 218 23.29 1.96 13.71
N ARG A 219 22.00 1.90 14.02
CA ARG A 219 21.12 3.04 14.21
C ARG A 219 20.29 2.79 15.46
N VAL A 220 20.07 3.83 16.24
CA VAL A 220 19.21 3.80 17.43
C VAL A 220 18.14 4.86 17.29
N ASN A 221 16.93 4.52 17.72
CA ASN A 221 15.81 5.43 17.75
C ASN A 221 15.59 5.84 19.20
N SER A 222 15.44 7.13 19.47
CA SER A 222 15.09 7.65 20.79
C SER A 222 13.71 8.28 20.73
N LEU A 223 12.96 8.18 21.83
CA LEU A 223 11.61 8.72 21.94
C LEU A 223 11.65 10.00 22.78
N ASN A 224 10.97 11.03 22.30
CA ASN A 224 10.80 12.30 23.01
C ASN A 224 9.34 12.73 22.85
N PHE A 225 8.58 12.70 23.95
CA PHE A 225 7.16 12.96 23.96
C PHE A 225 6.83 14.14 24.85
N ASN A 226 6.19 15.17 24.31
CA ASN A 226 5.63 16.29 25.05
C ASN A 226 4.10 16.31 24.89
N PHE A 227 3.40 15.95 25.95
CA PHE A 227 1.95 15.82 25.99
C PHE A 227 1.23 17.17 26.04
N LYS A 228 1.92 18.22 26.50
CA LYS A 228 1.39 19.59 26.55
C LYS A 228 1.36 20.24 25.18
N THR A 229 2.43 20.11 24.40
CA THR A 229 2.52 20.64 23.03
C THR A 229 1.99 19.67 21.97
N LYS A 230 1.75 18.40 22.33
CA LYS A 230 1.40 17.30 21.42
C LYS A 230 2.48 17.02 20.38
N GLU A 231 3.73 17.14 20.80
CA GLU A 231 4.90 16.86 19.99
C GLU A 231 5.46 15.51 20.39
N PHE A 232 5.34 14.53 19.49
CA PHE A 232 5.71 13.15 19.74
C PHE A 232 6.74 12.70 18.72
N PHE A 233 8.01 12.76 19.09
CA PHE A 233 9.12 12.52 18.17
C PHE A 233 9.80 11.18 18.41
N GLU A 234 10.22 10.58 17.30
CA GLU A 234 11.18 9.49 17.24
C GLU A 234 12.42 10.01 16.50
N ILE A 235 13.59 9.95 17.14
CA ILE A 235 14.83 10.48 16.59
C ILE A 235 15.80 9.34 16.35
N ALA A 236 16.00 9.01 15.07
CA ALA A 236 16.96 8.01 14.62
C ALA A 236 18.35 8.64 14.43
N ARG A 237 19.37 8.02 15.03
CA ARG A 237 20.78 8.44 14.95
C ARG A 237 21.67 7.25 14.64
N ASN A 238 22.78 7.49 13.96
CA ASN A 238 23.81 6.47 13.79
C ASN A 238 24.52 6.20 15.12
N THR A 239 24.99 4.98 15.29
CA THR A 239 25.89 4.58 16.38
C THR A 239 27.24 4.12 15.83
N GLU A 240 28.11 3.67 16.72
CA GLU A 240 29.38 3.02 16.39
C GLU A 240 29.22 1.58 15.90
N GLY A 241 28.02 0.98 16.01
CA GLY A 241 27.77 -0.42 15.65
C GLY A 241 27.89 -0.71 14.15
N ASP A 242 28.17 -1.96 13.84
CA ASP A 242 28.25 -2.46 12.46
C ASP A 242 26.89 -2.39 11.77
N CYS A 243 26.90 -1.92 10.51
CA CYS A 243 25.69 -1.78 9.71
C CYS A 243 25.40 -3.04 8.90
N GLU A 244 25.72 -4.22 9.42
CA GLU A 244 25.45 -5.47 8.72
C GLU A 244 24.12 -6.06 9.19
N PHE A 245 23.21 -6.27 8.25
CA PHE A 245 21.93 -6.91 8.50
C PHE A 245 21.67 -7.96 7.42
N LEU A 246 21.53 -9.22 7.84
CA LEU A 246 21.28 -10.36 6.94
C LEU A 246 22.28 -10.47 5.77
N GLY A 247 23.56 -10.14 6.00
CA GLY A 247 24.61 -10.19 4.98
C GLY A 247 24.64 -8.99 4.02
N ALA A 248 23.78 -7.99 4.22
CA ALA A 248 23.83 -6.72 3.51
C ALA A 248 24.34 -5.60 4.44
N THR A 249 25.20 -4.73 3.92
CA THR A 249 25.63 -3.52 4.63
C THR A 249 24.62 -2.40 4.40
N LEU A 250 23.92 -1.98 5.45
CA LEU A 250 23.08 -0.79 5.47
C LEU A 250 23.97 0.46 5.51
N GLU A 251 23.66 1.47 4.70
CA GLU A 251 24.39 2.74 4.78
C GLU A 251 24.09 3.47 6.10
N LYS A 252 25.02 4.29 6.59
CA LYS A 252 24.73 5.19 7.72
C LYS A 252 23.83 6.35 7.25
N LEU A 253 23.00 6.88 8.15
CA LEU A 253 22.19 8.06 7.85
C LEU A 253 23.10 9.28 7.62
N PRO A 254 22.84 10.12 6.61
CA PRO A 254 23.63 11.33 6.38
C PRO A 254 23.44 12.39 7.47
N LYS A 255 22.27 12.39 8.13
CA LYS A 255 21.92 13.24 9.28
C LYS A 255 20.92 12.51 10.18
N PRO A 256 20.76 12.90 11.47
CA PRO A 256 19.67 12.40 12.28
C PRO A 256 18.33 12.56 11.55
N ARG A 257 17.51 11.52 11.60
CA ARG A 257 16.17 11.52 11.03
C ARG A 257 15.18 11.69 12.16
N ILE A 258 14.23 12.60 11.99
CA ILE A 258 13.19 12.88 12.98
C ILE A 258 11.87 12.43 12.37
N SER A 259 11.23 11.48 13.04
CA SER A 259 9.86 11.09 12.76
C SER A 259 8.93 11.71 13.80
N GLN A 260 7.70 12.01 13.41
CA GLN A 260 6.67 12.54 14.28
C GLN A 260 5.42 11.67 14.22
N ILE A 261 4.85 11.35 15.38
CA ILE A 261 3.55 10.70 15.51
C ILE A 261 2.47 11.78 15.47
N VAL A 262 1.60 11.71 14.45
CA VAL A 262 0.58 12.72 14.15
C VAL A 262 -0.79 12.08 13.97
N ASP A 263 -1.82 12.92 13.88
CA ASP A 263 -3.11 12.52 13.35
C ASP A 263 -2.99 12.16 11.86
N GLY A 264 -3.09 10.87 11.58
CA GLY A 264 -2.86 10.28 10.27
C GLY A 264 -4.09 10.26 9.36
N GLU A 265 -5.27 10.65 9.83
CA GLU A 265 -6.52 10.47 9.07
C GLU A 265 -6.40 11.03 7.65
N LYS A 266 -5.92 12.27 7.50
CA LYS A 266 -5.74 12.92 6.19
C LYS A 266 -4.71 12.22 5.31
N ILE A 267 -3.64 11.69 5.90
CA ILE A 267 -2.57 10.98 5.18
C ILE A 267 -3.12 9.69 4.62
N ILE A 268 -3.76 8.89 5.47
CA ILE A 268 -4.32 7.59 5.10
C ILE A 268 -5.45 7.77 4.08
N LEU A 269 -6.36 8.74 4.29
CA LEU A 269 -7.42 9.06 3.33
C LEU A 269 -6.87 9.50 1.97
N LYS A 270 -5.77 10.27 1.95
CA LYS A 270 -5.12 10.66 0.70
C LYS A 270 -4.56 9.45 -0.04
N GLU A 271 -3.83 8.57 0.63
CA GLU A 271 -3.26 7.38 -0.02
C GLU A 271 -4.36 6.44 -0.56
N PHE A 272 -5.45 6.21 0.19
CA PHE A 272 -6.60 5.46 -0.34
C PHE A 272 -7.35 6.21 -1.45
N SER A 273 -7.38 7.54 -1.43
CA SER A 273 -7.93 8.33 -2.53
C SER A 273 -7.11 8.14 -3.82
N ASP A 274 -5.79 8.15 -3.72
CA ASP A 274 -4.89 7.92 -4.85
C ASP A 274 -5.04 6.50 -5.39
N LEU A 275 -5.17 5.49 -4.52
CA LEU A 275 -5.46 4.11 -4.93
C LEU A 275 -6.81 3.95 -5.63
N ARG A 276 -7.88 4.55 -5.08
CA ARG A 276 -9.21 4.52 -5.71
C ARG A 276 -9.21 5.20 -7.08
N LYS A 277 -8.45 6.28 -7.24
CA LYS A 277 -8.29 6.93 -8.53
C LYS A 277 -7.62 6.01 -9.55
N LYS A 278 -6.52 5.34 -9.17
CA LYS A 278 -5.86 4.35 -10.03
C LYS A 278 -6.77 3.17 -10.38
N ALA A 279 -7.53 2.65 -9.42
CA ALA A 279 -8.51 1.60 -9.66
C ALA A 279 -9.61 2.06 -10.64
N PHE A 280 -10.09 3.30 -10.52
CA PHE A 280 -11.05 3.87 -11.45
C PHE A 280 -10.48 4.01 -12.88
N GLU A 281 -9.22 4.43 -13.02
CA GLU A 281 -8.52 4.61 -14.32
C GLU A 281 -8.42 3.32 -15.15
N VAL A 282 -8.54 2.14 -14.52
CA VAL A 282 -8.47 0.84 -15.23
C VAL A 282 -9.84 0.20 -15.52
N THR A 283 -10.94 0.85 -15.12
CA THR A 283 -12.31 0.42 -15.49
C THR A 283 -12.61 0.69 -16.97
N ALA A 284 -13.75 0.22 -17.49
CA ALA A 284 -14.17 0.45 -18.86
C ALA A 284 -14.21 1.95 -19.22
N SER A 285 -13.60 2.34 -20.33
CA SER A 285 -13.47 3.75 -20.72
C SER A 285 -14.83 4.44 -20.89
N ASP A 286 -15.83 3.72 -21.38
CA ASP A 286 -17.20 4.21 -21.50
C ASP A 286 -17.89 4.40 -20.15
N PHE A 287 -17.58 3.56 -19.16
CA PHE A 287 -18.02 3.78 -17.78
C PHE A 287 -17.34 5.03 -17.21
N GLN A 288 -16.02 5.16 -17.36
CA GLN A 288 -15.27 6.32 -16.87
C GLN A 288 -15.83 7.64 -17.42
N LYS A 289 -16.07 7.71 -18.75
CA LYS A 289 -16.68 8.90 -19.38
C LYS A 289 -18.04 9.25 -18.78
N LYS A 290 -18.89 8.25 -18.56
CA LYS A 290 -20.21 8.45 -17.94
C LYS A 290 -20.08 8.93 -16.50
N ALA A 291 -19.24 8.27 -15.70
CA ALA A 291 -19.01 8.61 -14.30
C ALA A 291 -18.44 10.03 -14.14
N ASN A 292 -17.43 10.41 -14.94
CA ASN A 292 -16.84 11.75 -14.91
C ASN A 292 -17.87 12.84 -15.24
N LYS A 293 -18.74 12.61 -16.23
CA LYS A 293 -19.84 13.54 -16.54
C LYS A 293 -20.78 13.74 -15.34
N TYR A 294 -21.06 12.70 -14.57
CA TYR A 294 -21.89 12.82 -13.36
C TYR A 294 -21.14 13.54 -12.23
N ILE A 295 -19.85 13.27 -12.04
CA ILE A 295 -19.00 13.94 -11.06
C ILE A 295 -18.94 15.45 -11.34
N GLU A 296 -18.63 15.84 -12.58
CA GLU A 296 -18.59 17.24 -13.01
C GLU A 296 -19.93 17.96 -12.79
N ALA A 297 -21.05 17.29 -13.09
CA ALA A 297 -22.38 17.83 -12.86
C ALA A 297 -22.67 18.04 -11.36
N ALA A 298 -22.27 17.11 -10.51
CA ALA A 298 -22.44 17.20 -9.06
C ALA A 298 -21.58 18.32 -8.46
N GLU A 299 -20.33 18.46 -8.89
CA GLU A 299 -19.43 19.54 -8.46
C GLU A 299 -19.97 20.92 -8.85
N ALA A 300 -20.46 21.07 -10.08
CA ALA A 300 -21.08 22.31 -10.55
C ALA A 300 -22.34 22.67 -9.73
N GLN A 301 -23.12 21.69 -9.29
CA GLN A 301 -24.28 21.91 -8.43
C GLN A 301 -23.86 22.34 -7.01
N ALA A 302 -22.86 21.67 -6.44
CA ALA A 302 -22.34 22.00 -5.11
C ALA A 302 -21.78 23.43 -5.06
N GLU A 303 -21.07 23.87 -6.11
CA GLU A 303 -20.52 25.23 -6.18
C GLU A 303 -21.62 26.29 -6.27
N LYS A 304 -22.66 26.05 -7.09
CA LYS A 304 -23.84 26.93 -7.15
C LYS A 304 -24.50 27.05 -5.78
N ALA A 305 -24.67 25.95 -5.06
CA ALA A 305 -25.26 25.95 -3.72
C ALA A 305 -24.44 26.76 -2.71
N LYS A 306 -23.10 26.67 -2.74
CA LYS A 306 -22.21 27.47 -1.88
C LYS A 306 -22.35 28.97 -2.17
N VAL A 307 -22.39 29.36 -3.45
CA VAL A 307 -22.57 30.76 -3.85
C VAL A 307 -23.94 31.30 -3.40
N GLU A 308 -25.00 30.50 -3.51
CA GLU A 308 -26.33 30.88 -3.05
C GLU A 308 -26.42 31.01 -1.52
N ALA A 309 -25.79 30.11 -0.77
CA ALA A 309 -25.70 30.19 0.69
C ALA A 309 -24.99 31.48 1.13
N ALA A 310 -23.81 31.77 0.55
CA ALA A 310 -23.05 32.98 0.86
C ALA A 310 -23.82 34.28 0.54
N LYS A 311 -24.70 34.27 -0.47
CA LYS A 311 -25.58 35.42 -0.78
C LYS A 311 -26.70 35.60 0.26
N LYS A 312 -27.19 34.52 0.86
CA LYS A 312 -28.22 34.59 1.91
C LYS A 312 -27.64 35.15 3.21
N ASP A 313 -26.44 34.72 3.58
CA ASP A 313 -25.77 35.18 4.80
C ASP A 313 -25.40 36.68 4.76
N LYS A 314 -25.15 37.24 3.57
CA LYS A 314 -24.92 38.69 3.39
C LYS A 314 -26.19 39.54 3.45
N LYS A 315 -27.38 38.94 3.34
CA LYS A 315 -28.67 39.67 3.43
C LYS A 315 -29.24 39.69 4.85
N SER A 316 -28.70 38.90 5.76
CA SER A 316 -29.11 38.81 7.17
C SER A 316 -28.21 39.63 8.13
N GLN A 317 -27.19 40.30 7.61
CA GLN A 317 -26.38 41.32 8.30
C GLN A 317 -26.82 42.72 7.87
#